data_AF-A0ABD5AZL1-F1
#
_entry.id   AF-A0ABD5AZL1-F1
#
_cell.length_a   1.000
_cell.length_b   1.000
_cell.length_c   1.000
_cell.angle_alpha   90.00
_cell.angle_beta   90.00
_cell.angle_gamma   90.00
#
_symmetry.space_group_name_H-M   'P 1'
#
loop_
_entity.id
_entity.type
_entity.pdbx_description
1 polymer ?
#
loop_
_entity_poly.entity_id
_entity_poly.type
_entity_poly.pdbx_seq_one_letter_code
_entity_poly.pdbx_strand_id
1 'polypeptide(L)'
;ILADRDKEHHLEQLREQHIDLIDMVVVNLYPFQQTVAQPDVTETDAIENIDIGGPTMLRAAAKNFKHVTTIVDPTDYDTVIERIQNGTLDEAYRKSLMIKVFNHTFEYDQAIVEFFSDNKETLRYGENPQQSASFVRTSSAPNTIAGAKQLHGKQLSYNNIKDADAA
;
A
#
# COMPACT_ATOMS: atom_id res chain seq x y z
N ILE A 1 16.06 -11.62 -8.44
CA ILE A 1 15.54 -10.91 -7.23
C ILE A 1 15.47 -11.82 -6.01
N LEU A 2 14.76 -12.95 -6.06
CA LEU A 2 14.40 -13.74 -4.85
C LEU A 2 15.43 -14.78 -4.37
N ALA A 3 16.51 -15.02 -5.13
CA ALA A 3 17.52 -15.97 -4.73
C ALA A 3 18.17 -15.54 -3.41
N ASP A 4 17.98 -16.35 -2.37
CA ASP A 4 18.73 -16.25 -1.13
C ASP A 4 20.17 -16.70 -1.39
N ARG A 5 21.12 -15.76 -1.30
CA ARG A 5 22.53 -15.96 -1.67
C ARG A 5 23.33 -16.71 -0.61
N ASP A 6 22.74 -16.95 0.56
CA ASP A 6 23.33 -17.79 1.61
C ASP A 6 23.09 -19.30 1.34
N LYS A 7 22.34 -19.63 0.28
CA LYS A 7 21.99 -21.01 -0.10
C LYS A 7 22.63 -21.37 -1.44
N GLU A 8 23.61 -22.26 -1.41
CA GLU A 8 24.36 -22.65 -2.62
C GLU A 8 23.45 -23.19 -3.73
N HIS A 9 22.45 -24.01 -3.40
CA HIS A 9 21.52 -24.55 -4.40
C HIS A 9 20.72 -23.46 -5.15
N HIS A 10 20.44 -22.30 -4.54
CA HIS A 10 19.82 -21.19 -5.26
C HIS A 10 20.79 -20.58 -6.29
N LEU A 11 22.08 -20.47 -5.93
CA LEU A 11 23.11 -19.95 -6.83
C LEU A 11 23.38 -20.93 -7.98
N GLU A 12 23.37 -22.23 -7.72
CA GLU A 12 23.45 -23.27 -8.75
C GLU A 12 22.30 -23.16 -9.74
N GLN A 13 21.06 -23.05 -9.25
CA GLN A 13 19.88 -22.88 -10.11
C GLN A 13 19.96 -21.61 -10.96
N LEU A 14 20.45 -20.49 -10.41
CA LEU A 14 20.66 -19.27 -11.19
C LEU A 14 21.68 -19.48 -12.32
N ARG A 15 22.80 -20.15 -12.03
CA ARG A 15 23.85 -20.46 -13.03
C ARG A 15 23.32 -21.38 -14.13
N GLU A 16 22.58 -22.42 -13.77
CA GLU A 16 21.96 -23.36 -14.72
C GLU A 16 20.96 -22.68 -15.65
N GLN A 17 20.21 -21.71 -15.14
CA GLN A 17 19.21 -20.96 -15.89
C GLN A 17 19.77 -19.71 -16.59
N HIS A 18 21.07 -19.44 -16.47
CA HIS A 18 21.72 -18.24 -16.99
C HIS A 18 21.07 -16.92 -16.52
N ILE A 19 20.71 -16.87 -15.23
CA ILE A 19 20.08 -15.70 -14.60
C ILE A 19 21.08 -15.00 -13.69
N ASP A 20 21.37 -13.73 -13.99
CA ASP A 20 22.24 -12.90 -13.17
C ASP A 20 21.56 -12.42 -11.87
N LEU A 21 22.41 -12.08 -10.90
CA LEU A 21 21.96 -11.48 -9.65
C LEU A 21 21.49 -10.03 -9.88
N ILE A 22 20.51 -9.62 -9.08
CA ILE A 22 20.04 -8.24 -9.00
C ILE A 22 20.36 -7.75 -7.60
N ASP A 23 21.21 -6.73 -7.50
CA ASP A 23 21.63 -6.11 -6.23
C ASP A 23 20.73 -4.96 -5.80
N MET A 24 20.02 -4.35 -6.75
CA MET A 24 19.17 -3.20 -6.47
C MET A 24 17.91 -3.21 -7.33
N VAL A 25 16.79 -2.85 -6.71
CA VAL A 25 15.50 -2.62 -7.38
C VAL A 25 15.04 -1.21 -7.02
N VAL A 26 14.87 -0.37 -8.03
CA VAL A 26 14.39 1.01 -7.87
C VAL A 26 13.11 1.16 -8.67
N VAL A 27 11.98 1.22 -7.98
CA VAL A 27 10.65 1.22 -8.58
C VAL A 27 9.78 2.19 -7.81
N ASN A 28 9.22 3.21 -8.47
CA ASN A 28 8.09 3.96 -7.93
C ASN A 28 6.80 3.39 -8.52
N LEU A 29 5.74 3.35 -7.72
CA LEU A 29 4.42 2.95 -8.21
C LEU A 29 3.75 4.16 -8.87
N TYR A 30 3.00 3.89 -9.94
CA TYR A 30 2.09 4.90 -10.48
C TYR A 30 1.15 5.38 -9.37
N PRO A 31 0.83 6.68 -9.31
CA PRO A 31 0.03 7.21 -8.23
C PRO A 31 -1.44 6.85 -8.46
N PHE A 32 -1.82 5.60 -8.20
CA PHE A 32 -3.21 5.13 -8.28
C PHE A 32 -4.14 6.07 -7.50
N GLN A 33 -3.72 6.51 -6.31
CA GLN A 33 -4.41 7.52 -5.50
C GLN A 33 -4.66 8.85 -6.24
N GLN A 34 -3.73 9.31 -7.08
CA GLN A 34 -3.92 10.54 -7.87
C GLN A 34 -4.87 10.31 -9.04
N THR A 35 -4.83 9.13 -9.67
CA THR A 35 -5.77 8.75 -10.74
C THR A 35 -7.20 8.70 -10.21
N VAL A 36 -7.44 8.00 -9.09
CA VAL A 36 -8.79 7.84 -8.52
C VAL A 36 -9.32 9.09 -7.82
N ALA A 37 -8.47 10.09 -7.57
CA ALA A 37 -8.88 11.40 -7.05
C ALA A 37 -9.47 12.32 -8.14
N GLN A 38 -9.36 11.96 -9.42
CA GLN A 38 -9.92 12.77 -10.51
C GLN A 38 -11.46 12.69 -10.53
N PRO A 39 -12.18 13.81 -10.72
CA PRO A 39 -13.65 13.83 -10.63
C PRO A 39 -14.36 12.90 -11.63
N ASP A 40 -13.75 12.69 -12.79
CA ASP A 40 -14.35 11.98 -13.93
C ASP A 40 -13.75 10.58 -14.14
N VAL A 41 -13.02 10.04 -13.15
CA VAL A 41 -12.40 8.71 -13.25
C VAL A 41 -13.49 7.63 -13.31
N THR A 42 -13.41 6.77 -14.32
CA THR A 42 -14.30 5.60 -14.40
C THR A 42 -13.68 4.41 -13.67
N GLU A 43 -14.51 3.42 -13.34
CA GLU A 43 -14.04 2.15 -12.81
C GLU A 43 -13.05 1.47 -13.77
N THR A 44 -13.30 1.55 -15.09
CA THR A 44 -12.39 1.04 -16.12
C THR A 44 -11.04 1.78 -16.11
N ASP A 45 -11.04 3.10 -15.99
CA ASP A 45 -9.80 3.88 -15.89
C ASP A 45 -9.01 3.47 -14.64
N ALA A 46 -9.69 3.24 -13.51
CA ALA A 46 -9.05 2.78 -12.29
C ALA A 46 -8.41 1.39 -12.49
N ILE A 47 -9.12 0.43 -13.08
CA ILE A 47 -8.60 -0.93 -13.35
C ILE A 47 -7.33 -0.89 -14.21
N GLU A 48 -7.32 -0.10 -15.29
CA GLU A 48 -6.14 0.02 -16.18
C GLU A 48 -4.93 0.66 -15.51
N ASN A 49 -5.14 1.42 -14.43
CA ASN A 49 -4.06 2.05 -13.66
C ASN A 49 -3.55 1.18 -12.50
N ILE A 50 -4.06 -0.04 -12.33
CA ILE A 50 -3.53 -0.97 -11.32
C ILE A 50 -2.23 -1.59 -11.85
N ASP A 51 -1.10 -1.13 -11.30
CA ASP A 51 0.20 -1.75 -11.49
C ASP A 51 0.29 -3.11 -10.76
N ILE A 52 0.61 -4.15 -11.52
CA ILE A 52 0.89 -5.50 -11.02
C ILE A 52 2.41 -5.75 -10.90
N GLY A 53 3.17 -5.23 -11.85
CA GLY A 53 4.62 -5.47 -11.96
C GLY A 53 5.40 -4.76 -10.87
N GLY A 54 5.09 -3.48 -10.62
CA GLY A 54 5.74 -2.67 -9.61
C GLY A 54 5.67 -3.28 -8.21
N PRO A 55 4.47 -3.56 -7.67
CA PRO A 55 4.33 -4.19 -6.36
C PRO A 55 4.98 -5.58 -6.29
N THR A 56 4.92 -6.36 -7.38
CA THR A 56 5.58 -7.67 -7.45
C THR A 56 7.10 -7.56 -7.29
N MET A 57 7.74 -6.67 -8.05
CA MET A 57 9.20 -6.46 -7.97
C MET A 57 9.62 -5.89 -6.61
N LEU A 58 8.88 -4.89 -6.11
CA LEU A 58 9.14 -4.25 -4.83
C LEU A 58 9.05 -5.25 -3.67
N ARG A 59 7.97 -6.04 -3.59
CA ARG A 59 7.78 -7.05 -2.54
C ARG A 59 8.82 -8.16 -2.63
N ALA A 60 9.17 -8.59 -3.84
CA ALA A 60 10.22 -9.59 -4.06
C ALA A 60 11.58 -9.10 -3.56
N ALA A 61 11.95 -7.84 -3.87
CA ALA A 61 13.20 -7.24 -3.43
C ALA A 61 13.22 -7.00 -1.92
N ALA A 62 12.14 -6.44 -1.36
CA ALA A 62 11.99 -6.21 0.08
C ALA A 62 12.06 -7.52 0.87
N LYS A 63 11.42 -8.59 0.41
CA LYS A 63 11.56 -9.93 1.04
C LYS A 63 13.02 -10.38 1.10
N ASN A 64 13.82 -10.06 0.08
CA ASN A 64 15.21 -10.45 -0.03
C ASN A 64 16.20 -9.34 0.40
N PHE A 65 15.79 -8.45 1.33
CA PHE A 65 16.57 -7.25 1.74
C PHE A 65 17.98 -7.54 2.24
N LYS A 66 18.27 -8.76 2.70
CA LYS A 66 19.64 -9.15 3.07
C LYS A 66 20.61 -8.98 1.91
N HIS A 67 20.13 -9.26 0.71
CA HIS A 67 20.90 -9.39 -0.53
C HIS A 67 20.55 -8.33 -1.57
N VAL A 68 19.35 -7.74 -1.52
CA VAL A 68 18.84 -6.79 -2.51
C VAL A 68 18.45 -5.48 -1.83
N THR A 69 19.02 -4.36 -2.29
CA THR A 69 18.60 -3.02 -1.88
C THR A 69 17.36 -2.63 -2.66
N THR A 70 16.31 -2.15 -1.99
CA THR A 70 15.07 -1.74 -2.64
C THR A 70 14.79 -0.27 -2.37
N ILE A 71 14.37 0.50 -3.36
CA ILE A 71 14.10 1.94 -3.23
C ILE A 71 12.79 2.26 -3.93
N VAL A 72 11.86 2.87 -3.19
CA VAL A 72 10.52 3.21 -3.67
C VAL A 72 10.28 4.71 -3.79
N ASP A 73 11.13 5.51 -3.16
CA ASP A 73 10.95 6.95 -3.03
C ASP A 73 12.24 7.68 -3.46
N PRO A 74 12.17 8.60 -4.44
CA PRO A 74 13.32 9.38 -4.90
C PRO A 74 14.03 10.17 -3.80
N THR A 75 13.36 10.51 -2.70
CA THR A 75 13.98 11.23 -1.58
C THR A 75 15.09 10.43 -0.88
N ASP A 76 15.15 9.10 -1.07
CA ASP A 76 16.19 8.25 -0.51
C ASP A 76 17.47 8.22 -1.37
N TYR A 77 17.44 8.73 -2.61
CA TYR A 77 18.53 8.53 -3.58
C TYR A 77 19.87 9.06 -3.08
N ASP A 78 19.92 10.31 -2.59
CA ASP A 78 21.16 10.92 -2.13
C ASP A 78 21.78 10.13 -0.96
N THR A 79 20.95 9.72 0.00
CA THR A 79 21.39 8.93 1.16
C THR A 79 21.89 7.54 0.73
N VAL A 80 21.22 6.90 -0.23
CA VAL A 80 21.65 5.59 -0.76
C VAL A 80 22.98 5.72 -1.50
N ILE A 81 23.13 6.74 -2.36
CA ILE A 81 24.36 7.00 -3.10
C ILE A 81 25.53 7.23 -2.15
N GLU A 82 25.34 8.07 -1.13
CA GLU A 82 26.36 8.33 -0.09
C GLU A 82 26.78 7.03 0.62
N ARG A 83 25.80 6.20 1.00
CA ARG A 83 26.06 4.92 1.68
C ARG A 83 26.78 3.92 0.79
N ILE A 84 26.52 3.90 -0.51
CA ILE A 84 27.26 3.07 -1.47
C ILE A 84 28.71 3.55 -1.55
N GLN A 85 28.94 4.84 -1.72
CA GLN A 85 30.28 5.43 -1.83
C GLN A 85 31.13 5.16 -0.58
N ASN A 86 30.51 5.20 0.60
CA ASN A 86 31.18 4.99 1.88
C ASN A 86 31.20 3.51 2.34
N GLY A 87 30.59 2.59 1.59
CA GLY A 87 30.48 1.18 2.00
C GLY A 87 29.62 0.94 3.25
N THR A 88 28.69 1.86 3.56
CA THR A 88 27.82 1.86 4.76
C THR A 88 26.37 1.51 4.42
N LEU A 89 26.13 0.93 3.24
CA LEU A 89 24.87 0.30 2.87
C LEU A 89 24.77 -1.08 3.54
N ASP A 90 24.57 -1.08 4.85
CA ASP A 90 24.52 -2.30 5.68
C ASP A 90 23.13 -2.96 5.68
N GLU A 91 23.04 -4.14 6.31
CA GLU A 91 21.79 -4.88 6.45
C GLU A 91 20.72 -4.08 7.22
N ALA A 92 21.13 -3.30 8.23
CA ALA A 92 20.20 -2.51 9.02
C ALA A 92 19.52 -1.42 8.17
N TYR A 93 20.26 -0.77 7.28
CA TYR A 93 19.72 0.21 6.35
C TYR A 93 18.90 -0.45 5.23
N ARG A 94 19.31 -1.61 4.69
CA ARG A 94 18.43 -2.35 3.76
C ARG A 94 17.12 -2.77 4.42
N LYS A 95 17.13 -3.09 5.71
CA LYS A 95 15.92 -3.39 6.49
C LYS A 95 15.02 -2.17 6.65
N SER A 96 15.56 -0.95 6.84
CA SER A 96 14.72 0.25 6.90
C SER A 96 14.04 0.52 5.55
N LEU A 97 14.77 0.34 4.44
CA LEU A 97 14.21 0.42 3.09
C LEU A 97 13.14 -0.64 2.83
N MET A 98 13.34 -1.88 3.28
CA MET A 98 12.33 -2.93 3.24
C MET A 98 11.02 -2.51 3.92
N ILE A 99 11.11 -1.94 5.14
CA ILE A 99 9.92 -1.46 5.86
C ILE A 99 9.20 -0.38 5.05
N LYS A 100 9.95 0.57 4.50
CA LYS A 100 9.40 1.65 3.66
C LYS A 100 8.66 1.08 2.45
N VAL A 101 9.23 0.07 1.79
CA VAL A 101 8.57 -0.60 0.65
C VAL A 101 7.28 -1.30 1.04
N PHE A 102 7.27 -2.09 2.14
CA PHE A 102 6.05 -2.78 2.54
C PHE A 102 4.95 -1.80 2.95
N ASN A 103 5.30 -0.70 3.63
CA ASN A 103 4.34 0.37 3.92
C ASN A 103 3.78 0.99 2.64
N HIS A 104 4.63 1.30 1.66
CA HIS A 104 4.18 1.87 0.38
C HIS A 104 3.24 0.93 -0.39
N THR A 105 3.55 -0.37 -0.44
CA THR A 105 2.67 -1.36 -1.10
C THR A 105 1.37 -1.57 -0.32
N PHE A 106 1.39 -1.44 1.02
CA PHE A 106 0.18 -1.49 1.84
C PHE A 106 -0.74 -0.30 1.54
N GLU A 107 -0.19 0.92 1.49
CA GLU A 107 -0.96 2.13 1.15
C GLU A 107 -1.55 2.06 -0.26
N TYR A 108 -0.80 1.48 -1.19
CA TYR A 108 -1.24 1.24 -2.56
C TYR A 108 -2.41 0.24 -2.63
N ASP A 109 -2.27 -0.93 -2.02
CA ASP A 109 -3.33 -1.95 -1.98
C ASP A 109 -4.57 -1.43 -1.24
N GLN A 110 -4.38 -0.66 -0.16
CA GLN A 110 -5.46 -0.01 0.58
C GLN A 110 -6.24 0.96 -0.33
N ALA A 111 -5.55 1.78 -1.13
CA ALA A 111 -6.21 2.70 -2.04
C ALA A 111 -7.07 1.98 -3.08
N ILE A 112 -6.59 0.84 -3.61
CA ILE A 112 -7.37 -0.01 -4.52
C ILE A 112 -8.62 -0.51 -3.81
N VAL A 113 -8.48 -1.12 -2.63
CA VAL A 113 -9.62 -1.63 -1.87
C VAL A 113 -10.62 -0.52 -1.58
N GLU A 114 -10.17 0.64 -1.09
CA GLU A 114 -11.05 1.77 -0.78
C GLU A 114 -11.86 2.26 -1.99
N PHE A 115 -11.26 2.26 -3.19
CA PHE A 115 -11.95 2.65 -4.41
C PHE A 115 -13.07 1.67 -4.80
N PHE A 116 -12.82 0.35 -4.71
CA PHE A 116 -13.78 -0.67 -5.17
C PHE A 116 -14.75 -1.17 -4.09
N SER A 117 -14.53 -0.88 -2.81
CA SER A 117 -15.29 -1.52 -1.73
C SER A 117 -16.70 -0.97 -1.51
N ASP A 118 -17.05 0.19 -2.08
CA ASP A 118 -18.30 0.94 -1.78
C ASP A 118 -18.60 1.04 -0.27
N ASN A 119 -17.58 0.88 0.58
CA ASN A 119 -17.73 0.73 2.03
C ASN A 119 -17.68 2.08 2.76
N LYS A 120 -17.47 3.16 2.02
CA LYS A 120 -17.36 4.52 2.52
C LYS A 120 -18.60 5.31 2.15
N GLU A 121 -19.26 5.87 3.16
CA GLU A 121 -20.42 6.72 3.00
C GLU A 121 -20.12 8.12 3.54
N THR A 122 -20.36 9.16 2.74
CA THR A 122 -20.27 10.55 3.21
C THR A 122 -21.41 10.84 4.18
N LEU A 123 -21.08 11.32 5.37
CA LEU A 123 -22.07 11.72 6.37
C LEU A 123 -22.52 13.17 6.14
N ARG A 124 -23.69 13.51 6.68
CA ARG A 124 -24.24 14.88 6.57
C ARG A 124 -23.27 15.95 7.08
N TYR A 125 -22.56 15.65 8.16
CA TYR A 125 -21.50 16.45 8.78
C TYR A 125 -20.81 15.60 9.86
N GLY A 126 -19.66 16.08 10.35
CA GLY A 126 -18.91 15.51 11.47
C GLY A 126 -19.58 15.77 12.82
N GLU A 127 -18.80 15.99 13.86
CA GLU A 127 -19.36 16.30 15.18
C GLU A 127 -20.15 17.63 15.17
N ASN A 128 -19.69 18.59 14.34
CA ASN A 128 -20.34 19.88 14.12
C ASN A 128 -20.55 20.17 12.60
N PRO A 129 -21.51 21.03 12.22
CA PRO A 129 -21.87 21.28 10.81
C PRO A 129 -20.74 21.71 9.87
N GLN A 130 -19.74 22.42 10.39
CA GLN A 130 -18.57 22.90 9.63
C GLN A 130 -17.53 21.80 9.35
N GLN A 131 -17.67 20.62 9.96
CA GLN A 131 -16.75 19.50 9.79
C GLN A 131 -17.33 18.50 8.80
N SER A 132 -16.52 18.04 7.85
CA SER A 132 -16.88 16.92 6.97
C SER A 132 -16.55 15.60 7.64
N ALA A 133 -17.30 14.54 7.35
CA ALA A 133 -17.04 13.20 7.86
C ALA A 133 -17.46 12.13 6.86
N SER A 134 -16.87 10.94 7.00
CA SER A 134 -17.27 9.75 6.27
C SER A 134 -17.30 8.56 7.23
N PHE A 135 -18.26 7.68 7.03
CA PHE A 135 -18.35 6.42 7.73
C PHE A 135 -17.73 5.32 6.87
N VAL A 136 -16.69 4.67 7.38
CA VAL A 136 -16.03 3.55 6.71
C VAL A 136 -16.48 2.25 7.38
N ARG A 137 -17.15 1.40 6.61
CA ARG A 137 -17.61 0.09 7.06
C ARG A 137 -16.45 -0.90 6.97
N THR A 138 -15.90 -1.24 8.13
CA THR A 138 -14.79 -2.20 8.26
C THR A 138 -15.25 -3.65 8.36
N SER A 139 -16.54 -3.89 8.57
CA SER A 139 -17.13 -5.22 8.69
C SER A 139 -18.62 -5.21 8.35
N SER A 140 -19.11 -6.31 7.78
CA SER A 140 -20.54 -6.58 7.59
C SER A 140 -21.12 -7.49 8.69
N ALA A 141 -20.41 -7.66 9.81
CA ALA A 141 -20.84 -8.55 10.89
C ALA A 141 -22.20 -8.12 11.47
N PRO A 142 -23.12 -9.07 11.70
CA PRO A 142 -24.39 -8.76 12.34
C PRO A 142 -24.15 -8.23 13.76
N ASN A 143 -25.08 -7.40 14.25
CA ASN A 143 -25.03 -6.78 15.57
C ASN A 143 -23.83 -5.81 15.77
N THR A 144 -23.39 -5.16 14.69
CA THR A 144 -22.43 -4.04 14.75
C THR A 144 -23.01 -2.83 14.04
N ILE A 145 -22.60 -1.61 14.41
CA ILE A 145 -23.01 -0.41 13.68
C ILE A 145 -22.49 -0.43 12.23
N ALA A 146 -21.30 -0.98 12.00
CA ALA A 146 -20.75 -1.16 10.65
C ALA A 146 -21.62 -2.07 9.76
N GLY A 147 -22.21 -3.12 10.34
CA GLY A 147 -23.14 -4.04 9.67
C GLY A 147 -24.62 -3.64 9.74
N ALA A 148 -24.95 -2.48 10.33
CA ALA A 148 -26.33 -2.05 10.51
C ALA A 148 -26.98 -1.61 9.19
N LYS A 149 -28.22 -2.07 8.97
CA LYS A 149 -29.05 -1.64 7.83
C LYS A 149 -30.07 -0.60 8.31
N GLN A 150 -29.96 0.63 7.80
CA GLN A 150 -30.98 1.65 8.04
C GLN A 150 -32.27 1.27 7.30
N LEU A 151 -33.35 1.02 8.04
CA LEU A 151 -34.65 0.62 7.46
C LEU A 151 -35.53 1.83 7.06
N HIS A 152 -35.31 2.99 7.70
CA HIS A 152 -36.07 4.21 7.45
C HIS A 152 -35.33 5.46 7.99
N GLY A 153 -35.80 6.66 7.64
CA GLY A 153 -35.31 7.94 8.17
C GLY A 153 -34.32 8.67 7.25
N LYS A 154 -33.86 9.84 7.69
CA LYS A 154 -32.82 10.61 6.99
C LYS A 154 -31.46 9.94 7.18
N GLN A 155 -30.52 10.22 6.28
CA GLN A 155 -29.13 9.78 6.40
C GLN A 155 -28.56 10.12 7.79
N LEU A 156 -27.79 9.21 8.39
CA LEU A 156 -27.21 9.38 9.72
C LEU A 156 -26.16 10.51 9.74
N SER A 157 -26.05 11.23 10.86
CA SER A 157 -24.90 12.10 11.13
C SER A 157 -23.84 11.34 11.94
N TYR A 158 -22.65 11.92 12.07
CA TYR A 158 -21.59 11.39 12.92
C TYR A 158 -22.07 11.11 14.36
N ASN A 159 -22.79 12.06 14.96
CA ASN A 159 -23.31 11.90 16.31
C ASN A 159 -24.34 10.77 16.41
N ASN A 160 -25.20 10.58 15.39
CA ASN A 160 -26.13 9.45 15.40
C ASN A 160 -25.42 8.09 15.40
N ILE A 161 -24.32 7.96 14.66
CA ILE A 161 -23.52 6.73 14.61
C ILE A 161 -22.83 6.51 15.95
N LYS A 162 -22.21 7.55 16.51
CA LYS A 162 -21.52 7.49 17.81
C LYS A 162 -22.47 7.13 18.96
N ASP A 163 -23.65 7.75 18.99
CA ASP A 163 -24.66 7.48 20.01
C ASP A 163 -25.23 6.06 19.87
N ALA A 164 -25.40 5.57 18.65
CA ALA A 164 -25.89 4.21 18.40
C ALA A 164 -24.86 3.14 18.77
N ASP A 165 -23.56 3.40 18.60
CA ASP A 165 -22.48 2.47 19.00
C ASP A 165 -22.33 2.37 20.53
N ALA A 166 -22.68 3.45 21.24
CA ALA A 166 -22.61 3.52 22.69
C ALA A 166 -23.86 2.99 23.43
N ALA A 167 -24.96 2.76 22.71
CA ALA A 167 -26.26 2.32 23.25
C ALA A 167 -26.33 0.79 23.42
#